data_AF-A0A3M7PQ29-F1
#
_entry.id   AF-A0A3M7PQ29-F1
#
_cell.length_a   1.000
_cell.length_b   1.000
_cell.length_c   1.000
_cell.angle_alpha   90.00
_cell.angle_beta   90.00
_cell.angle_gamma   90.00
#
_symmetry.space_group_name_H-M   'P 1'
#
loop_
_entity.id
_entity.type
_entity.pdbx_description
1 polymer ?
#
loop_
_entity_poly.entity_id
_entity_poly.type
_entity_poly.pdbx_seq_one_letter_code
_entity_poly.pdbx_strand_id
1 'polypeptide(L)' 'IRSNRVSQGLNIAQRFVNTVYCGWKKTSNFYEKYNANEQGKFGYGGEYVVQEGFGWTNGVVIVLMNRFGHSLKTFCN' A
#
# COMPACT_ATOMS: atom_id res chain seq x y z
N ILE A 1 1.71 -7.40 -25.99
CA ILE A 1 0.53 -7.33 -25.07
C ILE A 1 0.87 -7.71 -23.62
N ARG A 2 1.67 -8.76 -23.34
CA ARG A 2 2.03 -9.16 -21.94
C ARG A 2 2.87 -8.14 -21.17
N SER A 3 3.82 -7.47 -21.82
CA SER A 3 4.75 -6.51 -21.18
C SER A 3 4.03 -5.32 -20.52
N ASN A 4 3.05 -4.71 -21.19
CA ASN A 4 2.38 -3.49 -20.70
C ASN A 4 1.51 -3.73 -19.44
N ARG A 5 0.96 -4.94 -19.28
CA ARG A 5 0.18 -5.28 -18.07
C ARG A 5 1.07 -5.52 -16.85
N VAL A 6 2.29 -6.04 -17.07
CA VAL A 6 3.27 -6.26 -16.00
C VAL A 6 3.80 -4.93 -15.47
N SER A 7 4.10 -3.97 -16.35
CA SER A 7 4.54 -2.63 -15.95
C SER A 7 3.46 -1.87 -15.18
N GLN A 8 2.19 -1.93 -15.61
CA GLN A 8 1.06 -1.35 -14.89
C GLN A 8 0.86 -2.00 -13.51
N GLY A 9 0.90 -3.33 -13.44
CA GLY A 9 0.80 -4.06 -12.18
C GLY A 9 1.89 -3.69 -11.18
N LEU A 10 3.15 -3.57 -11.65
CA LEU A 10 4.26 -3.10 -10.83
C LEU A 10 4.06 -1.65 -10.36
N ASN A 11 3.56 -0.76 -11.20
CA ASN A 11 3.29 0.62 -10.82
C ASN A 11 2.26 0.72 -9.67
N ILE A 12 1.16 -0.04 -9.78
CA ILE A 12 0.14 -0.10 -8.72
C ILE A 12 0.73 -0.70 -7.45
N ALA A 13 1.47 -1.79 -7.57
CA ALA A 13 2.14 -2.44 -6.43
C ALA A 13 3.08 -1.47 -5.70
N GLN A 14 3.90 -0.75 -6.48
CA GLN A 14 4.85 0.23 -5.96
C GLN A 14 4.17 1.36 -5.19
N ARG A 15 3.07 1.90 -5.73
CA ARG A 15 2.31 2.96 -5.06
C ARG A 15 1.65 2.46 -3.78
N PHE A 16 0.98 1.29 -3.85
CA PHE A 16 0.29 0.72 -2.69
C PHE A 16 1.26 0.38 -1.56
N VAL A 17 2.32 -0.38 -1.84
CA VAL A 17 3.32 -0.79 -0.83
C VAL A 17 4.00 0.43 -0.21
N ASN A 18 4.38 1.45 -1.00
CA ASN A 18 4.97 2.65 -0.41
C ASN A 18 3.98 3.43 0.44
N THR A 19 2.73 3.55 0.03
CA THR A 19 1.71 4.23 0.85
C THR A 19 1.53 3.52 2.19
N VAL A 20 1.44 2.19 2.20
CA VAL A 20 1.32 1.44 3.46
C VAL A 20 2.59 1.60 4.32
N TYR A 21 3.78 1.41 3.72
CA TYR A 21 5.07 1.56 4.42
C TYR A 21 5.25 2.95 5.03
N CYS A 22 4.90 4.02 4.31
CA CYS A 22 5.05 5.38 4.81
C CYS A 22 4.04 5.73 5.91
N GLY A 23 2.82 5.19 5.84
CA GLY A 23 1.85 5.31 6.92
C GLY A 23 2.33 4.58 8.18
N TRP A 24 2.83 3.35 8.01
CA TRP A 24 3.41 2.57 9.10
C TRP A 24 4.60 3.28 9.75
N LYS A 25 5.54 3.83 8.96
CA LYS A 25 6.67 4.59 9.54
C LYS A 25 6.25 5.79 10.41
N LYS A 26 5.09 6.39 10.13
CA LYS A 26 4.58 7.56 10.87
C LYS A 26 3.78 7.17 12.12
N THR A 27 3.10 6.03 12.08
CA THR A 27 2.05 5.67 13.07
C THR A 27 2.32 4.36 13.80
N SER A 28 3.28 3.56 13.32
CA SER A 28 3.53 2.17 13.70
C SER A 28 2.38 1.19 13.39
N ASN A 29 1.34 1.63 12.66
CA ASN A 29 0.15 0.83 12.38
C ASN A 29 -0.12 0.67 10.88
N PHE A 30 -0.79 -0.43 10.53
CA PHE A 30 -1.42 -0.64 9.23
C PHE A 30 -2.90 -0.34 9.37
N TYR A 31 -3.54 0.18 8.33
CA TYR A 31 -4.95 0.61 8.40
C TYR A 31 -5.82 -0.13 7.38
N GLU A 32 -7.13 -0.12 7.59
CA GLU A 32 -8.11 -0.72 6.65
C GLU A 32 -8.09 -0.06 5.26
N LYS A 33 -7.77 1.23 5.20
CA LYS A 33 -7.85 2.04 3.98
C LYS A 33 -6.82 3.17 3.98
N TYR A 34 -6.43 3.59 2.79
CA TYR A 34 -5.47 4.66 2.56
C TYR A 34 -6.00 5.66 1.53
N ASN A 35 -5.54 6.90 1.64
CA ASN A 35 -5.83 7.93 0.66
C ASN A 35 -5.09 7.62 -0.66
N ALA A 36 -5.82 7.54 -1.77
CA ALA A 36 -5.25 7.22 -3.09
C ALA A 36 -4.43 8.37 -3.71
N ASN A 37 -4.63 9.59 -3.23
CA ASN A 37 -3.99 10.81 -3.72
C ASN A 37 -2.82 11.27 -2.84
N GLU A 38 -2.76 10.83 -1.58
CA GLU A 38 -1.75 11.26 -0.61
C GLU A 38 -0.98 10.05 -0.04
N GLN A 39 0.32 9.96 -0.37
CA GLN A 39 1.18 8.86 0.08
C GLN A 39 1.32 8.83 1.61
N GLY A 40 1.19 7.63 2.20
CA GLY A 40 1.37 7.44 3.64
C GLY A 40 0.20 7.89 4.50
N LYS A 41 -0.83 8.52 3.93
CA LYS A 41 -2.01 8.96 4.67
C LYS A 41 -3.06 7.86 4.67
N PHE A 42 -3.42 7.38 5.86
CA PHE A 42 -4.56 6.50 5.99
C PHE A 42 -5.86 7.26 5.71
N GLY A 43 -6.87 6.54 5.25
CA GLY A 43 -8.16 7.13 4.90
C GLY A 43 -9.05 7.31 6.13
N TYR A 44 -9.94 8.28 6.07
CA TYR A 44 -10.94 8.59 7.09
C TYR A 44 -12.34 8.67 6.48
N GLY A 45 -13.37 8.79 7.32
CA GLY A 45 -14.77 8.92 6.91
C GLY A 45 -15.50 7.58 6.76
N GLY A 46 -16.79 7.68 6.46
CA GLY A 46 -17.75 6.57 6.50
C GLY A 46 -18.52 6.53 7.82
N GLU A 47 -19.17 5.40 8.10
CA GLU A 47 -20.03 5.20 9.28
C GLU A 47 -19.23 4.95 10.57
N TYR A 48 -17.99 4.48 10.46
CA TYR A 48 -17.16 4.07 11.60
C TYR A 48 -15.76 4.66 11.54
N VAL A 49 -15.10 4.69 12.71
CA VAL A 49 -13.69 5.06 12.86
C VAL A 49 -12.82 4.05 12.11
N VAL A 50 -11.77 4.54 11.45
CA VAL A 50 -10.80 3.73 10.74
C VAL A 50 -10.15 2.70 11.67
N GLN A 51 -10.07 1.45 11.22
CA GLN A 51 -9.50 0.37 12.03
C GLN A 51 -7.98 0.25 11.85
N GLU A 52 -7.30 0.02 12.97
CA GLU A 52 -5.88 -0.34 13.04
C GLU A 52 -5.71 -1.86 12.98
N GLY A 53 -4.72 -2.29 12.23
CA GLY A 53 -4.62 -3.68 11.81
C GLY A 53 -5.73 -4.02 10.82
N PHE A 54 -5.34 -4.55 9.65
CA PHE A 54 -6.33 -5.03 8.70
C PHE A 54 -5.77 -6.19 7.89
N GLY A 55 -6.41 -7.35 8.00
CA GLY A 55 -5.92 -8.59 7.41
C GLY A 55 -5.68 -8.48 5.90
N TRP A 56 -6.55 -7.77 5.18
CA TRP A 56 -6.39 -7.58 3.74
C TRP A 56 -5.22 -6.66 3.40
N THR A 57 -5.02 -5.56 4.13
CA THR A 57 -3.86 -4.68 3.93
C THR A 57 -2.57 -5.46 4.12
N ASN A 58 -2.48 -6.22 5.22
CA ASN A 58 -1.32 -7.06 5.54
C ASN A 58 -1.07 -8.10 4.43
N GLY A 59 -2.11 -8.86 4.07
CA GLY A 59 -2.01 -9.93 3.07
C GLY A 59 -1.64 -9.40 1.69
N VAL A 60 -2.24 -8.30 1.26
CA VAL A 60 -1.95 -7.69 -0.04
C VAL A 60 -0.51 -7.16 -0.09
N VAL A 61 -0.02 -6.50 0.96
CA VAL A 61 1.39 -6.06 1.01
C VAL A 61 2.33 -7.26 0.86
N ILE A 62 2.11 -8.35 1.61
CA ILE A 62 2.94 -9.56 1.53
C ILE A 62 2.91 -10.16 0.13
N VAL A 63 1.74 -10.30 -0.49
CA VAL A 63 1.60 -10.87 -1.84
C VAL A 63 2.32 -10.00 -2.89
N LEU A 64 2.21 -8.67 -2.79
CA LEU A 64 2.87 -7.76 -3.72
C LEU A 64 4.39 -7.75 -3.52
N MET A 65 4.87 -7.82 -2.28
CA MET A 65 6.29 -7.98 -1.99
C MET A 65 6.83 -9.31 -2.52
N ASN A 66 6.09 -10.41 -2.35
CA ASN A 66 6.49 -11.71 -2.90
C ASN A 66 6.55 -11.69 -4.44
N ARG A 67 5.60 -11.01 -5.08
CA ARG A 67 5.51 -10.97 -6.55
C ARG A 67 6.49 -10.00 -7.21
N PHE A 68 6.74 -8.85 -6.60
CA PHE A 68 7.47 -7.74 -7.21
C PHE A 68 8.69 -7.29 -6.41
N GLY A 69 9.08 -7.99 -5.34
CA GLY A 69 10.08 -7.56 -4.34
C GLY A 69 11.38 -7.03 -4.94
N HIS A 70 11.95 -7.69 -5.95
CA HIS A 70 13.19 -7.26 -6.61
C HIS A 70 13.06 -5.94 -7.37
N SER A 71 11.85 -5.49 -7.69
CA SER A 71 11.57 -4.27 -8.44
C SER A 71 10.94 -3.17 -7.59
N LEU A 72 10.49 -3.48 -6.37
CA LEU A 72 9.91 -2.50 -5.46
C LEU A 72 11.01 -1.65 -4.79
N LYS A 73 10.71 -0.37 -4.60
CA LYS A 73 11.56 0.61 -3.91
C LYS A 73 10.76 1.34 -2.84
N THR A 74 11.15 1.20 -1.57
CA THR A 74 10.48 1.87 -0.46
C THR A 74 11.10 3.23 -0.15
N PHE A 75 10.36 4.31 -0.41
CA PHE A 75 10.74 5.67 -0.06
C PHE A 75 9.50 6.48 0.34
N CYS A 76 9.68 7.41 1.28
CA CYS A 76 8.63 8.31 1.73
C CYS A 76 9.09 9.72 1.43
N ASN A 77 8.33 10.40 0.57
CA ASN A 77 8.51 11.81 0.32
C ASN A 77 7.94 12.64 1.47
#